data_AF-A0A7I7QE81-F1
#
_entry.id   AF-A0A7I7QE81-F1
#
_cell.length_a   1.000
_cell.length_b   1.000
_cell.length_c   1.000
_cell.angle_alpha   90.00
_cell.angle_beta   90.00
_cell.angle_gamma   90.00
#
_symmetry.space_group_name_H-M   'P 1'
#
loop_
_entity.id
_entity.type
_entity.pdbx_description
1 polymer ?
#
loop_
_entity_poly.entity_id
_entity_poly.type
_entity_poly.pdbx_seq_one_letter_code
_entity_poly.pdbx_strand_id
1 'polypeptide(L)'
;MKRGVAVALAVVVTLLAVGAGVGTWWLLRDSGPQRPEISAYSHGRSIRVGPYLYCNVLNLDDCQRPGAQGELRVTGNYPVQLSVPEAISRAPWRLLQVYEDPANTAATMYRPNTRLAVTIPSIDPQRGRLTGIVVQLLTLVIDPAGELREAPHAEWSVRLTH
;
A
#
# COMPACT_ATOMS: atom_id res chain seq x y z
N MET A 1 -41.98 36.38 29.73
CA MET A 1 -40.54 36.21 30.05
C MET A 1 -40.10 34.74 30.02
N LYS A 2 -40.73 33.82 30.78
CA LYS A 2 -40.31 32.41 30.88
C LYS A 2 -40.33 31.61 29.54
N ARG A 3 -41.33 31.84 28.68
CA ARG A 3 -41.44 31.15 27.37
C ARG A 3 -40.37 31.58 26.37
N GLY A 4 -40.02 32.87 26.31
CA GLY A 4 -38.98 33.37 25.40
C GLY A 4 -37.59 32.86 25.76
N VAL A 5 -37.28 32.78 27.06
CA VAL A 5 -36.03 32.21 27.57
C VAL A 5 -35.93 30.71 27.26
N ALA A 6 -37.03 29.96 27.41
CA ALA A 6 -37.06 28.54 27.07
C ALA A 6 -36.84 28.29 25.56
N VAL A 7 -37.45 29.11 24.70
CA VAL A 7 -37.24 29.03 23.25
C VAL A 7 -35.81 29.38 22.87
N ALA A 8 -35.23 30.44 23.44
CA ALA A 8 -33.83 30.81 23.18
C ALA A 8 -32.86 29.71 23.62
N LEU A 9 -33.07 29.12 24.80
CA LEU A 9 -32.28 27.98 25.28
C LEU A 9 -32.40 26.76 24.36
N ALA A 10 -33.61 26.42 23.92
CA ALA A 10 -33.82 25.29 23.00
C ALA A 10 -33.09 25.49 21.67
N VAL A 11 -33.13 26.72 21.12
CA VAL A 11 -32.41 27.05 19.87
C VAL A 11 -30.90 26.93 20.06
N VAL A 12 -30.36 27.46 21.16
CA VAL A 12 -28.91 27.37 21.45
C VAL A 12 -28.46 25.92 21.62
N VAL A 13 -29.20 25.11 22.38
CA VAL A 13 -28.90 23.67 22.56
C VAL A 13 -28.94 22.94 21.22
N THR A 14 -29.92 23.24 20.36
CA THR A 14 -30.04 22.62 19.04
C THR A 14 -28.85 22.98 18.14
N LEU A 15 -28.46 24.25 18.10
CA LEU A 15 -27.30 24.70 17.32
C LEU A 15 -26.00 24.06 17.81
N LEU A 16 -25.82 23.95 19.13
CA LEU A 16 -24.67 23.26 19.71
C LEU A 16 -24.65 21.78 19.37
N ALA A 17 -25.80 21.10 19.41
CA ALA A 17 -25.89 19.68 19.07
C ALA A 17 -25.59 19.42 17.59
N VAL A 18 -26.14 20.26 16.69
CA VAL A 18 -25.86 20.18 15.25
C VAL A 18 -24.39 20.51 14.97
N GLY A 19 -23.84 21.55 15.58
CA GLY A 19 -22.43 21.94 15.43
C GLY A 19 -21.48 20.84 15.91
N ALA A 20 -21.76 20.22 17.07
CA ALA A 20 -21.00 19.08 17.58
C ALA A 20 -21.13 17.86 16.66
N GLY A 21 -22.32 17.58 16.13
CA GLY A 21 -22.54 16.49 15.18
C GLY A 21 -21.76 16.67 13.88
N VAL A 22 -21.82 17.86 13.28
CA VAL A 22 -21.09 18.18 12.04
C VAL A 22 -19.58 18.20 12.28
N GLY A 23 -19.12 18.80 13.40
CA GLY A 23 -17.70 18.84 13.75
C GLY A 23 -17.12 17.45 13.98
N THR A 24 -17.85 16.59 14.70
CA THR A 24 -17.45 15.19 14.94
C THR A 24 -17.46 14.38 13.64
N TRP A 25 -18.48 14.55 12.80
CA TRP A 25 -18.52 13.92 11.48
C TRP A 25 -17.37 14.37 10.59
N TRP A 26 -17.01 15.65 10.59
CA TRP A 26 -15.91 16.16 9.78
C TRP A 26 -14.54 15.66 10.26
N LEU A 27 -14.35 15.52 11.58
CA LEU A 27 -13.14 14.97 12.18
C LEU A 27 -13.01 13.45 12.01
N LEU A 28 -14.13 12.72 12.06
CA LEU A 28 -14.18 11.26 11.89
C LEU A 28 -14.36 10.82 10.45
N ARG A 29 -14.65 11.75 9.52
CA ARG A 29 -14.68 11.47 8.10
C ARG A 29 -13.29 11.01 7.69
N ASP A 30 -13.16 9.71 7.46
CA ASP A 30 -11.97 9.12 6.86
C ASP A 30 -11.60 9.91 5.59
N SER A 31 -10.34 10.27 5.50
CA SER A 31 -9.77 11.02 4.38
C SER A 31 -9.66 10.13 3.15
N GLY A 32 -10.79 9.74 2.56
CA GLY A 32 -10.86 8.78 1.46
C GLY A 32 -10.25 7.41 1.80
N PRO A 33 -10.26 6.45 0.87
CA PRO A 33 -9.53 5.20 1.07
C PRO A 33 -8.03 5.53 1.08
N GLN A 34 -7.41 5.63 2.26
CA GLN A 34 -5.95 5.64 2.37
C GLN A 34 -5.46 4.31 1.82
N ARG A 35 -4.79 4.38 0.66
CA ARG A 35 -4.20 3.21 0.02
C ARG A 35 -3.10 2.67 0.94
N PRO A 36 -2.99 1.34 1.09
CA PRO A 36 -1.98 0.80 1.98
C PRO A 36 -0.59 1.17 1.48
N GLU A 37 0.28 1.57 2.40
CA GLU A 37 1.69 1.79 2.14
C GLU A 37 2.48 0.57 2.62
N ILE A 38 3.51 0.19 1.86
CA ILE A 38 4.52 -0.75 2.35
C ILE A 38 5.65 0.03 3.02
N SER A 39 6.38 -0.63 3.91
CA SER A 39 7.60 -0.07 4.48
C SER A 39 8.80 -0.93 4.13
N ALA A 40 9.91 -0.26 3.83
CA ALA A 40 11.19 -0.91 3.60
C ALA A 40 12.23 -0.27 4.50
N TYR A 41 13.03 -1.09 5.15
CA TYR A 41 14.08 -0.67 6.07
C TYR A 41 15.40 -1.35 5.74
N SER A 42 16.50 -0.59 5.79
CA SER A 42 17.84 -1.14 5.83
C SER A 42 18.77 -0.18 6.56
N HIS A 43 19.60 -0.71 7.44
CA HIS A 43 20.68 0.02 8.12
C HIS A 43 20.33 1.46 8.59
N GLY A 44 19.36 1.59 9.49
CA GLY A 44 18.97 2.88 10.06
C GLY A 44 18.13 3.77 9.15
N ARG A 45 17.85 3.36 7.91
CA ARG A 45 16.98 4.08 6.97
C ARG A 45 15.68 3.33 6.75
N SER A 46 14.55 4.02 6.91
CA SER A 46 13.22 3.51 6.60
C SER A 46 12.53 4.43 5.60
N ILE A 47 11.76 3.83 4.70
CA ILE A 47 10.83 4.52 3.82
C ILE A 47 9.44 3.89 3.93
N ARG A 48 8.41 4.69 3.67
CA ARG A 48 7.07 4.21 3.37
C ARG A 48 6.71 4.64 1.96
N VAL A 49 6.08 3.75 1.21
CA VAL A 49 5.71 4.02 -0.17
C VAL A 49 4.31 3.48 -0.44
N GLY A 50 3.47 4.34 -1.02
CA GLY A 50 2.15 3.96 -1.54
C GLY A 50 2.27 3.17 -2.85
N PRO A 51 1.13 2.82 -3.46
CA PRO A 51 1.17 2.04 -4.69
C PRO A 51 1.69 2.85 -5.88
N TYR A 52 2.54 2.23 -6.68
CA TYR A 52 2.94 2.67 -8.02
C TYR A 52 1.73 2.66 -8.97
N LEU A 53 0.94 1.58 -8.89
CA LEU A 53 -0.29 1.33 -9.63
C LEU A 53 -1.35 0.78 -8.67
N TYR A 54 -2.60 1.24 -8.79
CA TYR A 54 -3.71 0.67 -8.03
C TYR A 54 -5.03 0.83 -8.81
N CYS A 55 -5.61 -0.29 -9.17
CA CYS A 55 -6.79 -0.44 -10.01
C CYS A 55 -7.93 -1.13 -9.27
N ASN A 56 -9.13 -1.03 -9.84
CA ASN A 56 -10.24 -1.88 -9.43
C ASN A 56 -9.91 -3.35 -9.71
N VAL A 57 -10.21 -4.23 -8.75
CA VAL A 57 -9.90 -5.67 -8.83
C VAL A 57 -10.63 -6.37 -9.99
N LEU A 58 -11.82 -5.87 -10.34
CA LEU A 58 -12.70 -6.43 -11.38
C LEU A 58 -12.60 -5.67 -12.71
N ASN A 59 -12.03 -4.46 -12.71
CA ASN A 59 -11.87 -3.64 -13.91
C ASN A 59 -10.49 -2.95 -13.90
N LEU A 60 -9.54 -3.54 -14.63
CA LEU A 60 -8.18 -3.01 -14.75
C LEU A 60 -8.04 -1.81 -15.70
N ASP A 61 -9.13 -1.33 -16.30
CA ASP A 61 -9.13 -0.04 -16.99
C ASP A 61 -9.36 1.13 -16.00
N ASP A 62 -9.97 0.85 -14.86
CA ASP A 62 -10.16 1.80 -13.76
C ASP A 62 -8.93 1.78 -12.83
N CYS A 63 -7.88 2.47 -13.26
CA CYS A 63 -6.60 2.55 -12.56
C CYS A 63 -6.22 3.97 -12.17
N GLN A 64 -5.73 4.12 -10.95
CA GLN A 64 -4.91 5.26 -10.59
C GLN A 64 -3.45 4.85 -10.66
N ARG A 65 -2.65 5.69 -11.32
CA ARG A 65 -1.20 5.51 -11.53
C ARG A 65 -0.44 6.67 -10.90
N PRO A 66 -0.31 6.72 -9.57
CA PRO A 66 0.51 7.75 -8.92
C PRO A 66 1.97 7.72 -9.38
N GLY A 67 2.46 6.56 -9.85
CA GLY A 67 3.86 6.39 -10.23
C GLY A 67 4.80 6.50 -9.03
N ALA A 68 4.28 6.34 -7.81
CA ALA A 68 5.07 6.43 -6.59
C ALA A 68 6.08 5.28 -6.56
N GLN A 69 7.36 5.63 -6.61
CA GLN A 69 8.47 4.70 -6.46
C GLN A 69 9.32 5.15 -5.28
N GLY A 70 9.42 4.28 -4.28
CA GLY A 70 10.25 4.53 -3.11
C GLY A 70 11.71 4.36 -3.46
N GLU A 71 12.59 5.10 -2.78
CA GLU A 71 14.03 4.92 -2.91
C GLU A 71 14.64 4.62 -1.55
N LEU A 72 15.29 3.46 -1.43
CA LEU A 72 15.98 3.05 -0.21
C LEU A 72 17.47 2.86 -0.51
N ARG A 73 18.30 3.65 0.17
CA ARG A 73 19.75 3.43 0.16
C ARG A 73 20.09 2.19 0.98
N VAL A 74 20.82 1.26 0.38
CA VAL A 74 21.26 -0.01 0.99
C VAL A 74 22.78 -0.13 0.90
N THR A 75 23.35 -0.99 1.73
CA THR A 75 24.73 -1.44 1.58
C THR A 75 24.76 -2.96 1.58
N GLY A 76 25.74 -3.56 0.91
CA GLY A 76 25.80 -5.01 0.70
C GLY A 76 25.80 -5.85 1.98
N ASN A 77 26.15 -5.24 3.12
CA ASN A 77 26.29 -5.93 4.41
C ASN A 77 24.98 -6.05 5.20
N TYR A 78 23.94 -5.28 4.86
CA TYR A 78 22.68 -5.27 5.60
C TYR A 78 21.53 -5.70 4.70
N PRO A 79 20.64 -6.61 5.16
CA PRO A 79 19.47 -6.98 4.41
C PRO A 79 18.45 -5.82 4.36
N VAL A 80 17.50 -5.94 3.44
CA VAL A 80 16.29 -5.14 3.42
C VAL A 80 15.21 -5.87 4.21
N GLN A 81 14.58 -5.18 5.17
CA GLN A 81 13.38 -5.62 5.84
C GLN A 81 12.19 -4.96 5.18
N LEU A 82 11.41 -5.76 4.44
CA LEU A 82 10.14 -5.36 3.86
C LEU A 82 9.03 -5.68 4.86
N SER A 83 8.11 -4.75 5.11
CA SER A 83 6.87 -5.00 5.83
C SER A 83 5.66 -4.52 5.04
N VAL A 84 4.63 -5.36 5.00
CA VAL A 84 3.33 -5.08 4.34
C VAL A 84 2.24 -4.98 5.41
N PRO A 85 1.27 -4.06 5.27
CA PRO A 85 0.15 -3.95 6.20
C PRO A 85 -0.85 -5.10 6.00
N GLU A 86 -1.73 -5.31 6.99
CA GLU A 86 -2.79 -6.32 6.95
C GLU A 86 -3.70 -6.17 5.72
N ALA A 87 -3.92 -4.94 5.26
CA ALA A 87 -4.71 -4.66 4.06
C ALA A 87 -4.14 -5.33 2.79
N ILE A 88 -2.83 -5.58 2.74
CA ILE A 88 -2.17 -6.35 1.68
C ILE A 88 -2.14 -7.84 2.06
N SER A 89 -1.68 -8.18 3.27
CA SER A 89 -1.46 -9.58 3.65
C SER A 89 -2.73 -10.41 3.74
N ARG A 90 -3.90 -9.80 3.91
CA ARG A 90 -5.20 -10.49 3.95
C ARG A 90 -5.58 -11.15 2.62
N ALA A 91 -4.89 -10.83 1.54
CA ALA A 91 -5.04 -11.45 0.22
C ALA A 91 -3.74 -12.16 -0.19
N PRO A 92 -3.78 -13.05 -1.19
CA PRO A 92 -2.57 -13.62 -1.76
C PRO A 92 -1.73 -12.49 -2.40
N TRP A 93 -0.45 -12.41 -2.06
CA TRP A 93 0.42 -11.34 -2.55
C TRP A 93 1.75 -11.89 -3.05
N ARG A 94 2.27 -11.28 -4.11
CA ARG A 94 3.51 -11.67 -4.77
C ARG A 94 4.61 -10.67 -4.45
N LEU A 95 5.76 -11.17 -4.02
CA LEU A 95 7.00 -10.43 -3.88
C LEU A 95 7.90 -10.72 -5.08
N LEU A 96 8.32 -9.68 -5.78
CA LEU A 96 9.39 -9.74 -6.77
C LEU A 96 10.64 -9.10 -6.19
N GLN A 97 11.76 -9.79 -6.33
CA GLN A 97 13.09 -9.32 -5.99
C GLN A 97 13.84 -9.14 -7.30
N VAL A 98 14.11 -7.89 -7.65
CA VAL A 98 14.79 -7.51 -8.89
C VAL A 98 16.26 -7.33 -8.58
N TYR A 99 17.11 -8.00 -9.35
CA TYR A 99 18.57 -7.98 -9.20
C TYR A 99 19.23 -7.22 -10.35
N GLU A 100 20.56 -7.19 -10.41
CA GLU A 100 21.31 -6.54 -11.48
C GLU A 100 21.00 -7.11 -12.86
N ASP A 101 20.80 -8.43 -12.95
CA ASP A 101 20.21 -9.07 -14.13
C ASP A 101 18.68 -9.18 -13.96
N PRO A 102 17.87 -8.37 -14.67
CA PRO A 102 16.43 -8.42 -14.54
C PRO A 102 15.83 -9.74 -15.06
N ALA A 103 16.54 -10.49 -15.92
CA ALA A 103 16.09 -11.80 -16.38
C ALA A 103 16.07 -12.85 -15.24
N ASN A 104 16.81 -12.60 -14.16
CA ASN A 104 16.89 -13.46 -12.97
C ASN A 104 16.07 -12.91 -11.78
N THR A 105 14.95 -12.23 -12.07
CA THR A 105 14.03 -11.76 -11.03
C THR A 105 13.43 -12.95 -10.27
N ALA A 106 13.53 -12.93 -8.93
CA ALA A 106 12.92 -13.96 -8.10
C ALA A 106 11.48 -13.56 -7.73
N ALA A 107 10.53 -14.47 -7.93
CA ALA A 107 9.14 -14.28 -7.56
C ALA A 107 8.74 -15.24 -6.44
N THR A 108 8.04 -14.74 -5.42
CA THR A 108 7.51 -15.57 -4.32
C THR A 108 6.07 -15.18 -4.03
N MET A 109 5.19 -16.18 -3.95
CA MET A 109 3.78 -15.98 -3.62
C MET A 109 3.54 -16.31 -2.14
N TYR A 110 2.86 -15.41 -1.43
CA TYR A 110 2.47 -15.59 -0.04
C TYR A 110 0.97 -15.79 0.08
N ARG A 111 0.55 -16.72 0.93
CA ARG A 111 -0.86 -17.00 1.21
C ARG A 111 -1.45 -15.92 2.13
N PRO A 112 -2.77 -15.68 2.05
CA PRO A 112 -3.48 -14.79 2.97
C PRO A 112 -3.11 -15.03 4.43
N ASN A 113 -2.84 -13.95 5.17
CA ASN A 113 -2.59 -13.92 6.61
C ASN A 113 -1.39 -14.76 7.09
N THR A 114 -0.44 -15.11 6.22
CA THR A 114 0.71 -15.94 6.60
C THR A 114 2.01 -15.15 6.81
N ARG A 115 2.17 -14.00 6.15
CA ARG A 115 3.38 -13.20 6.17
C ARG A 115 3.04 -11.71 6.10
N LEU A 116 3.63 -10.95 7.03
CA LEU A 116 3.57 -9.48 7.12
C LEU A 116 4.94 -8.83 6.91
N ALA A 117 6.03 -9.59 7.01
CA ALA A 117 7.38 -9.08 6.82
C ALA A 117 8.28 -10.13 6.14
N VAL A 118 9.25 -9.65 5.38
CA VAL A 118 10.25 -10.46 4.67
C VAL A 118 11.62 -9.80 4.80
N THR A 119 12.62 -10.60 5.18
CA THR A 119 14.02 -10.18 5.21
C THR A 119 14.70 -10.65 3.92
N ILE A 120 15.24 -9.72 3.15
CA ILE A 120 15.80 -9.95 1.82
C ILE A 120 17.28 -9.57 1.85
N PRO A 121 18.22 -10.45 1.49
CA PRO A 121 19.63 -10.08 1.43
C PRO A 121 19.86 -9.06 0.31
N SER A 122 20.67 -8.02 0.58
CA SER A 122 21.03 -7.01 -0.43
C SER A 122 21.95 -7.56 -1.53
N ILE A 123 22.56 -8.72 -1.29
CA ILE A 123 23.35 -9.48 -2.25
C ILE A 123 22.92 -10.95 -2.16
N ASP A 124 22.40 -11.49 -3.26
CA ASP A 124 22.11 -12.91 -3.41
C ASP A 124 23.33 -13.62 -4.02
N PRO A 125 23.79 -14.76 -3.47
CA PRO A 125 24.97 -15.47 -3.97
C PRO A 125 24.87 -15.94 -5.43
N GLN A 126 23.67 -16.14 -5.94
CA GLN A 126 23.39 -16.64 -7.30
C GLN A 126 22.92 -15.53 -8.25
N ARG A 127 22.29 -14.47 -7.71
CA ARG A 127 21.65 -13.41 -8.51
C ARG A 127 22.34 -12.05 -8.44
N GLY A 128 23.31 -11.88 -7.55
CA GLY A 128 24.05 -10.62 -7.41
C GLY A 128 23.30 -9.59 -6.57
N ARG A 129 23.52 -8.31 -6.84
CA ARG A 129 22.99 -7.23 -6.00
C ARG A 129 21.51 -7.01 -6.24
N LEU A 130 20.77 -6.81 -5.15
CA LEU A 130 19.37 -6.42 -5.19
C LEU A 130 19.27 -4.96 -5.65
N THR A 131 18.46 -4.71 -6.69
CA THR A 131 18.27 -3.39 -7.30
C THR A 131 16.85 -2.87 -7.09
N GLY A 132 15.88 -3.76 -6.84
CA GLY A 132 14.51 -3.37 -6.58
C GLY A 132 13.67 -4.44 -5.88
N ILE A 133 12.60 -3.98 -5.26
CA ILE A 133 11.57 -4.80 -4.63
C ILE A 133 10.22 -4.37 -5.17
N VAL A 134 9.40 -5.33 -5.58
CA VAL A 134 8.03 -5.08 -6.01
C VAL A 134 7.07 -5.97 -5.22
N VAL A 135 6.04 -5.37 -4.64
CA VAL A 135 4.93 -6.10 -4.03
C VAL A 135 3.73 -5.98 -4.97
N GLN A 136 3.06 -7.09 -5.25
CA GLN A 136 1.90 -7.12 -6.13
C GLN A 136 0.72 -7.82 -5.48
N LEU A 137 -0.47 -7.27 -5.66
CA LEU A 137 -1.73 -7.99 -5.50
C LEU A 137 -2.26 -8.35 -6.89
N LEU A 138 -2.47 -9.63 -7.12
CA LEU A 138 -2.86 -10.18 -8.41
C LEU A 138 -4.38 -10.34 -8.49
N THR A 139 -4.89 -10.26 -9.71
CA THR A 139 -6.24 -10.68 -10.11
C THR A 139 -6.13 -11.49 -11.40
N LEU A 140 -7.23 -12.06 -11.85
CA LEU A 140 -7.31 -12.80 -13.11
C LEU A 140 -8.00 -11.95 -14.17
N VAL A 141 -7.44 -11.97 -15.38
CA VAL A 141 -7.99 -11.31 -16.57
C VAL A 141 -8.11 -12.30 -17.71
N ILE A 142 -8.96 -11.97 -18.67
CA ILE A 142 -8.99 -12.59 -19.99
C ILE A 142 -8.26 -11.62 -20.92
N ASP A 143 -7.21 -12.09 -21.59
CA ASP A 143 -6.46 -11.28 -22.53
C ASP A 143 -7.19 -11.16 -23.90
N PRO A 144 -6.70 -10.35 -24.86
CA PRO A 144 -7.34 -10.21 -26.16
C PRO A 144 -7.39 -11.51 -26.99
N ALA A 145 -6.60 -12.53 -26.65
CA ALA A 145 -6.63 -13.84 -27.28
C ALA A 145 -7.69 -14.77 -26.63
N GLY A 146 -8.36 -14.34 -25.56
CA GLY A 146 -9.35 -15.13 -24.83
C GLY A 146 -8.74 -15.97 -23.70
N GLU A 147 -7.45 -15.82 -23.41
CA GLU A 147 -6.75 -16.65 -22.44
C GLU A 147 -6.77 -16.05 -21.04
N LEU A 148 -6.94 -16.90 -20.03
CA LEU A 148 -6.92 -16.50 -18.63
C LEU A 148 -5.48 -16.24 -18.17
N ARG A 149 -5.22 -15.06 -17.60
CA ARG A 149 -3.89 -14.64 -17.13
C ARG A 149 -3.95 -13.94 -15.80
N GLU A 150 -2.87 -14.06 -15.02
CA GLU A 150 -2.67 -13.24 -13.83
C GLU A 150 -2.19 -11.83 -14.22
N ALA A 151 -2.82 -10.81 -13.64
CA ALA A 151 -2.41 -9.42 -13.80
C ALA A 151 -2.39 -8.71 -12.43
N PRO A 152 -1.42 -7.83 -12.15
CA PRO A 152 -1.42 -7.04 -10.93
C PRO A 152 -2.51 -5.96 -11.01
N HIS A 153 -3.45 -5.96 -10.04
CA HIS A 153 -4.37 -4.83 -9.86
C HIS A 153 -3.79 -3.79 -8.90
N ALA A 154 -2.79 -4.14 -8.10
CA ALA A 154 -2.04 -3.19 -7.29
C ALA A 154 -0.56 -3.56 -7.25
N GLU A 155 0.29 -2.55 -7.28
CA GLU A 155 1.75 -2.70 -7.27
C GLU A 155 2.39 -1.61 -6.39
N TRP A 156 3.37 -2.01 -5.58
CA TRP A 156 4.26 -1.12 -4.83
C TRP A 156 5.69 -1.38 -5.27
N SER A 157 6.44 -0.30 -5.53
CA SER A 157 7.81 -0.40 -6.05
C SER A 157 8.79 0.37 -5.18
N VAL A 158 9.89 -0.30 -4.82
CA VAL A 158 11.04 0.28 -4.13
C VAL A 158 12.29 0.06 -4.99
N ARG A 159 12.93 1.14 -5.39
CA ARG A 159 14.26 1.14 -5.97
C ARG A 159 15.31 1.14 -4.88
N LEU A 160 16.33 0.30 -5.03
CA LEU A 160 17.47 0.28 -4.13
C LEU A 160 18.64 1.04 -4.75
N THR A 161 19.20 1.97 -3.97
CA THR A 161 20.41 2.72 -4.35
C THR A 161 21.56 2.32 -3.42
N HIS A 162 22.79 2.38 -3.92
CA HIS A 162 23.97 1.89 -3.22
C HIS A 162 25.01 3.00 -3.04
#